data_AF-A0A8S0FY51-F1
#
_entry.id   AF-A0A8S0FY51-F1
#
_cell.length_a   1.000
_cell.length_b   1.000
_cell.length_c   1.000
_cell.angle_alpha   90.00
_cell.angle_beta   90.00
_cell.angle_gamma   90.00
#
_symmetry.space_group_name_H-M   'P 1'
#
loop_
_entity.id
_entity.type
_entity.pdbx_description
1 polymer ?
#
loop_
_entity_poly.entity_id
_entity_poly.type
_entity_poly.pdbx_seq_one_letter_code
_entity_poly.pdbx_strand_id
1 'polypeptide(L)'
;MNLEQFTKETGIKVIYSTYESNETMYAKLKTYKDGAYDLVVPSTYYVDKMRKEGMIQKIDKSKLSNFSNLDPDMLNKPFDPNNDYSIPYIWGATAIGVNGDAVDPKSVTSWADLWKPEYKGSLLLTDDAREVFQMALRKLGYSGNTTDPKEIEAAYNELKKLMPNVSLFLAFAGRGV
;
A
#
# COMPACT_ATOMS: atom_id res chain seq x y z
N MET A 1 10.45 19.32 0.30
CA MET A 1 11.34 19.39 1.46
C MET A 1 11.87 17.99 1.72
N ASN A 2 13.17 17.77 1.68
CA ASN A 2 13.78 16.50 2.09
C ASN A 2 14.09 16.53 3.60
N LEU A 3 14.52 15.40 4.19
CA LEU A 3 14.77 15.31 5.63
C LEU A 3 15.92 16.22 6.10
N GLU A 4 16.90 16.47 5.24
CA GLU A 4 17.99 17.40 5.52
C GLU A 4 17.50 18.83 5.67
N GLN A 5 16.64 19.28 4.75
CA GLN A 5 16.03 20.60 4.80
C GLN A 5 15.16 20.76 6.06
N PHE A 6 14.35 19.76 6.41
CA PHE A 6 13.58 19.77 7.65
C PHE A 6 14.46 19.89 8.89
N THR A 7 15.56 19.14 8.93
CA THR A 7 16.54 19.20 10.04
C THR A 7 17.19 20.58 10.13
N LYS A 8 17.51 21.20 8.99
CA LYS A 8 18.10 22.54 8.92
C LYS A 8 17.15 23.63 9.43
N GLU A 9 15.86 23.53 9.10
CA GLU A 9 14.85 24.54 9.47
C GLU A 9 14.40 24.43 10.92
N THR A 10 14.34 23.20 11.48
CA THR A 10 13.78 22.95 12.82
C THR A 10 14.82 22.63 13.88
N GLY A 11 16.02 22.21 13.48
CA GLY A 11 17.03 21.65 14.38
C GLY A 11 16.70 20.23 14.89
N ILE A 12 15.57 19.64 14.49
CA ILE A 12 15.15 18.30 14.92
C ILE A 12 15.86 17.26 14.05
N LYS A 13 16.64 16.38 14.68
CA LYS A 13 17.30 15.26 13.99
C LYS A 13 16.28 14.15 13.69
N VAL A 14 16.16 13.78 12.43
CA VAL A 14 15.29 12.68 11.99
C VAL A 14 16.09 11.38 11.88
N ILE A 15 15.67 10.33 12.60
CA ILE A 15 16.18 8.96 12.43
C ILE A 15 15.22 8.22 11.51
N TYR A 16 15.64 7.97 10.28
CA TYR A 16 14.80 7.37 9.26
C TYR A 16 14.93 5.84 9.23
N SER A 17 13.79 5.14 9.15
CA SER A 17 13.72 3.69 9.02
C SER A 17 12.59 3.33 8.06
N THR A 18 12.88 2.45 7.11
CA THR A 18 11.93 1.97 6.10
C THR A 18 11.31 0.62 6.49
N TYR A 19 10.20 0.30 5.85
CA TYR A 19 9.55 -1.01 5.86
C TYR A 19 8.96 -1.27 4.47
N GLU A 20 8.77 -2.54 4.15
CA GLU A 20 8.37 -2.99 2.81
C GLU A 20 6.89 -3.34 2.70
N SER A 21 6.23 -3.59 3.84
CA SER A 21 4.80 -3.89 3.91
C SER A 21 4.16 -3.37 5.19
N ASN A 22 2.84 -3.18 5.16
CA ASN A 22 2.09 -2.75 6.35
C ASN A 22 2.10 -3.82 7.45
N GLU A 23 2.13 -5.10 7.07
CA GLU A 23 2.24 -6.24 7.98
C GLU A 23 3.54 -6.18 8.78
N THR A 24 4.65 -5.90 8.09
CA THR A 24 5.96 -5.74 8.72
C THR A 24 5.96 -4.56 9.68
N MET A 25 5.44 -3.40 9.25
CA MET A 25 5.31 -2.21 10.09
C MET A 25 4.47 -2.48 11.34
N TYR A 26 3.31 -3.11 11.17
CA TYR A 26 2.38 -3.40 12.26
C TYR A 26 2.96 -4.39 13.27
N ALA A 27 3.57 -5.49 12.81
CA ALA A 27 4.22 -6.46 13.69
C ALA A 27 5.39 -5.80 14.44
N LYS A 28 6.20 -5.00 13.74
CA LYS A 28 7.30 -4.24 14.31
C LYS A 28 6.81 -3.34 15.45
N LEU A 29 5.80 -2.51 15.21
CA LEU A 29 5.22 -1.62 16.23
C LEU A 29 4.68 -2.36 17.46
N LYS A 30 4.09 -3.55 17.29
CA LYS A 30 3.62 -4.35 18.44
C LYS A 30 4.74 -4.89 19.32
N THR A 31 5.92 -5.11 18.75
CA THR A 31 7.07 -5.68 19.48
C THR A 31 7.94 -4.62 20.15
N TYR A 32 7.90 -3.38 19.66
CA TYR A 32 8.66 -2.29 20.26
C TYR A 32 7.98 -1.74 21.51
N LYS A 33 8.80 -1.34 22.48
CA LYS A 33 8.36 -0.57 23.66
C LYS A 33 7.92 0.84 23.23
N ASP A 34 7.13 1.49 24.09
CA ASP A 34 6.71 2.88 23.92
C ASP A 34 7.87 3.79 23.46
N GLY A 35 7.61 4.64 22.46
CA GLY A 35 8.57 5.65 21.98
C GLY A 35 9.56 5.20 20.91
N ALA A 36 9.39 4.04 20.28
CA ALA A 36 10.27 3.61 19.19
C ALA A 36 10.08 4.39 17.87
N TYR A 37 8.88 4.94 17.65
CA TYR A 37 8.53 5.71 16.46
C TYR A 37 7.63 6.88 16.82
N ASP A 38 8.02 8.09 16.42
CA ASP A 38 7.19 9.30 16.56
C ASP A 38 6.20 9.47 15.40
N LEU A 39 6.55 8.94 14.22
CA LEU A 39 5.75 9.02 13.01
C LEU A 39 5.83 7.69 12.22
N VAL A 40 4.68 7.19 11.79
CA VAL A 40 4.56 6.04 10.89
C VAL A 40 3.54 6.34 9.78
N VAL A 41 3.66 5.68 8.64
CA VAL A 41 2.85 5.96 7.44
C VAL A 41 2.03 4.71 7.05
N PRO A 42 1.01 4.33 7.85
CA PRO A 42 0.18 3.17 7.52
C PRO A 42 -0.68 3.44 6.29
N SER A 43 -0.92 2.42 5.48
CA SER A 43 -1.97 2.47 4.47
C SER A 43 -3.34 2.59 5.14
N THR A 44 -4.31 3.15 4.42
CA THR A 44 -5.65 3.48 4.93
C THR A 44 -6.37 2.30 5.60
N TYR A 45 -6.16 1.08 5.10
CA TYR A 45 -6.77 -0.14 5.65
C TYR A 45 -6.16 -0.60 6.99
N TYR A 46 -5.00 -0.08 7.40
CA TYR A 46 -4.42 -0.30 8.73
C TYR A 46 -4.82 0.79 9.74
N VAL A 47 -5.20 1.98 9.28
CA VAL A 47 -5.57 3.10 10.19
C VAL A 47 -6.68 2.69 11.15
N ASP A 48 -7.79 2.15 10.65
CA ASP A 48 -8.92 1.75 11.49
C ASP A 48 -8.53 0.63 12.48
N LYS A 49 -7.75 -0.34 12.03
CA LYS A 49 -7.25 -1.44 12.86
C LYS A 49 -6.35 -0.94 13.97
N MET A 50 -5.33 -0.15 13.64
CA MET A 50 -4.38 0.42 14.60
C MET A 50 -5.07 1.36 15.60
N ARG A 51 -6.07 2.12 15.14
CA ARG A 51 -6.91 2.97 16.01
C ARG A 51 -7.68 2.12 17.02
N LYS A 52 -8.36 1.06 16.58
CA LYS A 52 -9.14 0.15 17.44
C LYS A 52 -8.25 -0.57 18.47
N GLU A 53 -7.01 -0.84 18.11
CA GLU A 53 -6.02 -1.46 18.99
C GLU A 53 -5.25 -0.46 19.87
N GLY A 54 -5.55 0.84 19.77
CA GLY A 54 -4.90 1.87 20.59
C GLY A 54 -3.43 2.12 20.25
N MET A 55 -2.97 1.68 19.07
CA MET A 55 -1.58 1.81 18.63
C MET A 55 -1.24 3.21 18.10
N ILE A 56 -2.24 4.02 17.77
CA ILE A 56 -2.08 5.38 17.24
C ILE A 56 -2.92 6.37 18.06
N GLN A 57 -2.40 7.57 18.24
CA GLN A 57 -3.03 8.64 19.01
C GLN A 57 -3.72 9.66 18.09
N LYS A 58 -4.57 10.50 18.69
CA LYS A 58 -5.18 11.61 17.96
C LYS A 58 -4.15 12.67 17.60
N ILE A 59 -4.31 13.27 16.42
CA ILE A 59 -3.47 14.33 15.90
C ILE A 59 -4.11 15.67 16.26
N ASP A 60 -3.31 16.55 16.88
CA ASP A 60 -3.71 17.93 17.14
C ASP A 60 -3.65 18.75 15.84
N LYS A 61 -4.77 18.80 15.12
CA LYS A 61 -4.90 19.53 13.85
C LYS A 61 -4.67 21.04 14.00
N SER A 62 -4.76 21.61 15.19
CA SER A 62 -4.46 23.04 15.40
C SER A 62 -3.00 23.40 15.13
N LYS A 63 -2.10 22.40 15.22
CA LYS A 63 -0.68 22.54 14.90
C LYS A 63 -0.37 22.33 13.41
N LEU A 64 -1.35 21.95 12.60
CA LEU A 64 -1.18 21.65 11.18
C LEU A 64 -1.61 22.85 10.32
N SER A 65 -0.74 23.86 10.25
CA SER A 65 -0.98 25.08 9.45
C SER A 65 -1.22 24.83 7.96
N ASN A 66 -0.76 23.69 7.45
CA ASN A 66 -0.86 23.31 6.03
C ASN A 66 -1.98 22.29 5.75
N PHE A 67 -2.81 21.93 6.73
CA PHE A 67 -3.87 20.93 6.55
C PHE A 67 -4.90 21.35 5.49
N SER A 68 -5.17 22.65 5.35
CA SER A 68 -6.08 23.20 4.35
C SER A 68 -5.63 23.02 2.90
N ASN A 69 -4.37 22.63 2.66
CA ASN A 69 -3.86 22.37 1.32
C ASN A 69 -4.23 20.98 0.78
N LEU A 70 -4.82 20.12 1.62
CA LEU A 70 -5.21 18.79 1.24
C LEU A 70 -6.49 18.80 0.41
N ASP A 71 -6.53 17.92 -0.58
CA ASP A 71 -7.73 17.68 -1.38
C ASP A 71 -8.87 17.17 -0.47
N PRO A 72 -10.02 17.87 -0.40
CA PRO A 72 -11.18 17.42 0.37
C PRO A 72 -11.67 16.03 -0.01
N ASP A 73 -11.47 15.60 -1.26
CA ASP A 73 -11.83 14.27 -1.73
C ASP A 73 -10.96 13.16 -1.13
N MET A 74 -9.88 13.50 -0.41
CA MET A 74 -9.04 12.55 0.33
C MET A 74 -9.32 12.55 1.84
N LEU A 75 -10.20 13.43 2.31
CA LEU A 75 -10.53 13.60 3.73
C LEU A 75 -11.81 12.84 4.13
N ASN A 76 -12.02 12.72 5.43
CA ASN A 76 -13.26 12.24 6.06
C ASN A 76 -13.74 10.87 5.58
N LYS A 77 -12.78 9.97 5.34
CA LYS A 77 -13.07 8.61 4.86
C LYS A 77 -13.61 7.74 6.00
N PRO A 78 -14.39 6.68 5.73
CA PRO A 78 -14.99 5.86 6.79
C PRO A 78 -14.01 5.25 7.80
N PHE A 79 -12.73 5.06 7.40
CA PHE A 79 -11.68 4.57 8.29
C PHE A 79 -11.21 5.62 9.32
N ASP A 80 -11.37 6.92 9.02
CA ASP A 80 -11.07 8.06 9.89
C ASP A 80 -11.94 9.28 9.52
N PRO A 81 -13.22 9.30 9.95
CA PRO A 81 -14.21 10.25 9.43
C PRO A 81 -13.92 11.73 9.66
N ASN A 82 -12.99 12.08 10.56
CA ASN A 82 -12.62 13.46 10.86
C ASN A 82 -11.12 13.73 10.63
N ASN A 83 -10.36 12.77 10.07
CA ASN A 83 -8.90 12.83 10.02
C ASN A 83 -8.26 13.09 11.40
N ASP A 84 -8.82 12.48 12.45
CA ASP A 84 -8.33 12.68 13.82
C ASP A 84 -7.11 11.79 14.10
N TYR A 85 -6.87 10.74 13.31
CA TYR A 85 -5.80 9.77 13.52
C TYR A 85 -4.84 9.66 12.33
N SER A 86 -5.20 10.20 11.17
CA SER A 86 -4.45 10.07 9.93
C SER A 86 -4.54 11.30 9.04
N ILE A 87 -3.41 11.63 8.41
CA ILE A 87 -3.28 12.71 7.42
C ILE A 87 -2.87 12.09 6.08
N PRO A 88 -3.57 12.37 4.96
CA PRO A 88 -3.14 11.94 3.64
C PRO A 88 -1.71 12.38 3.34
N TYR A 89 -0.86 11.43 2.94
CA TYR A 89 0.54 11.71 2.59
C TYR A 89 0.77 11.55 1.09
N ILE A 90 0.69 10.31 0.59
CA ILE A 90 0.81 9.97 -0.83
C ILE A 90 -0.25 8.93 -1.13
N TRP A 91 -0.90 9.06 -2.29
CA TRP A 91 -1.81 8.07 -2.84
C TRP A 91 -1.30 7.60 -4.20
N GLY A 92 -1.72 6.42 -4.60
CA GLY A 92 -1.32 5.82 -5.88
C GLY A 92 -2.23 4.68 -6.26
N ALA A 93 -1.93 4.05 -7.38
CA ALA A 93 -2.63 2.87 -7.86
C ALA A 93 -1.64 1.84 -8.39
N THR A 94 -1.96 0.57 -8.18
CA THR A 94 -1.27 -0.53 -8.83
C THR A 94 -1.94 -0.80 -10.17
N ALA A 95 -1.15 -0.77 -11.24
CA ALA A 95 -1.59 -0.97 -12.61
C ALA A 95 -0.64 -1.92 -13.34
N ILE A 96 -0.97 -2.27 -14.58
CA ILE A 96 -0.10 -3.07 -15.43
C ILE A 96 0.94 -2.16 -16.09
N GLY A 97 2.20 -2.34 -15.72
CA GLY A 97 3.33 -1.77 -16.45
C GLY A 97 3.84 -2.74 -17.51
N VAL A 98 4.10 -2.25 -18.72
CA VAL A 98 4.62 -3.06 -19.84
C VAL A 98 5.91 -2.43 -20.38
N ASN A 99 6.88 -3.27 -20.73
CA ASN A 99 8.04 -2.81 -21.49
C ASN A 99 7.66 -2.71 -22.97
N GLY A 100 7.45 -1.47 -23.45
CA GLY A 100 6.99 -1.20 -24.82
C GLY A 100 7.95 -1.66 -25.92
N ASP A 101 9.23 -1.85 -25.62
CA ASP A 101 10.22 -2.35 -26.58
C ASP A 101 10.12 -3.88 -26.76
N ALA A 102 9.51 -4.59 -25.80
CA ALA A 102 9.41 -6.04 -25.78
C ALA A 102 7.99 -6.55 -25.99
N VAL A 103 6.97 -5.80 -25.57
CA VAL A 103 5.55 -6.19 -25.62
C VAL A 103 4.74 -5.02 -26.15
N ASP A 104 3.90 -5.25 -27.16
CA ASP A 104 2.94 -4.24 -27.63
C ASP A 104 1.99 -3.86 -26.48
N PRO A 105 1.97 -2.60 -26.01
CA PRO A 105 1.09 -2.19 -24.91
C PRO A 105 -0.39 -2.43 -25.19
N LYS A 106 -0.80 -2.50 -26.46
CA LYS A 106 -2.20 -2.79 -26.84
C LYS A 106 -2.59 -4.25 -26.64
N SER A 107 -1.61 -5.16 -26.50
CA SER A 107 -1.87 -6.59 -26.30
C SER A 107 -2.32 -6.92 -24.87
N VAL A 108 -2.10 -6.02 -23.91
CA VAL A 108 -2.47 -6.16 -22.51
C VAL A 108 -3.51 -5.11 -22.14
N THR A 109 -4.75 -5.56 -21.91
CA THR A 109 -5.91 -4.68 -21.70
C THR A 109 -6.59 -4.90 -20.35
N SER A 110 -6.28 -6.01 -19.68
CA SER A 110 -6.93 -6.43 -18.44
C SER A 110 -6.00 -7.27 -17.57
N TRP A 111 -6.35 -7.39 -16.28
CA TRP A 111 -5.68 -8.35 -15.38
C TRP A 111 -5.76 -9.79 -15.87
N ALA A 112 -6.81 -10.15 -16.62
CA ALA A 112 -6.99 -11.50 -17.14
C ALA A 112 -5.91 -11.87 -18.16
N ASP A 113 -5.36 -10.89 -18.90
CA ASP A 113 -4.31 -11.12 -19.88
C ASP A 113 -3.04 -11.69 -19.25
N LEU A 114 -2.76 -11.38 -17.98
CA LEU A 114 -1.59 -11.88 -17.27
C LEU A 114 -1.57 -13.41 -17.12
N TRP A 115 -2.72 -14.08 -17.26
CA TRP A 115 -2.84 -15.55 -17.22
C TRP A 115 -2.54 -16.22 -18.57
N LYS A 116 -2.28 -15.47 -19.65
CA LYS A 116 -1.94 -16.05 -20.95
C LYS A 116 -0.64 -16.85 -20.86
N PRO A 117 -0.56 -18.02 -21.52
CA PRO A 117 0.62 -18.90 -21.44
C PRO A 117 1.88 -18.29 -22.07
N GLU A 118 1.73 -17.26 -22.90
CA GLU A 118 2.85 -16.53 -23.53
C GLU A 118 3.70 -15.74 -22.53
N TYR A 119 3.15 -15.40 -21.35
CA TYR A 119 3.87 -14.69 -20.28
C TYR A 119 4.57 -15.62 -19.28
N LYS A 120 4.81 -16.87 -19.66
CA LYS A 120 5.46 -17.86 -18.80
C LYS A 120 6.84 -17.35 -18.34
N GLY A 121 7.04 -17.27 -17.03
CA GLY A 121 8.28 -16.81 -16.40
C GLY A 121 8.68 -15.37 -16.73
N SER A 122 7.75 -14.49 -17.12
CA SER A 122 8.07 -13.11 -17.53
C SER A 122 7.38 -12.03 -16.71
N LEU A 123 6.50 -12.39 -15.76
CA LEU A 123 5.76 -11.41 -14.96
C LEU A 123 6.51 -11.03 -13.69
N LEU A 124 6.45 -9.74 -13.35
CA LEU A 124 6.81 -9.21 -12.05
C LEU A 124 5.53 -8.83 -11.30
N LEU A 125 5.37 -9.34 -10.09
CA LEU A 125 4.26 -8.97 -9.20
C LEU A 125 4.75 -8.11 -8.04
N THR A 126 3.87 -7.24 -7.56
CA THR A 126 4.06 -6.54 -6.28
C THR A 126 4.10 -7.54 -5.12
N ASP A 127 4.99 -7.33 -4.15
CA ASP A 127 5.07 -8.15 -2.94
C ASP A 127 4.09 -7.66 -1.86
N ASP A 128 2.81 -7.53 -2.24
CA ASP A 128 1.72 -7.15 -1.35
C ASP A 128 0.55 -8.14 -1.49
N ALA A 129 0.16 -8.75 -0.38
CA ALA A 129 -0.88 -9.77 -0.36
C ALA A 129 -2.24 -9.22 -0.80
N ARG A 130 -2.61 -8.00 -0.40
CA ARG A 130 -3.90 -7.39 -0.75
C ARG A 130 -3.94 -7.03 -2.22
N GLU A 131 -2.86 -6.48 -2.76
CA GLU A 131 -2.77 -6.12 -4.19
C GLU A 131 -2.84 -7.34 -5.09
N VAL A 132 -2.08 -8.41 -4.79
CA VAL A 132 -2.08 -9.65 -5.57
C VAL A 132 -3.44 -10.35 -5.52
N PHE A 133 -4.08 -10.42 -4.35
CA PHE A 133 -5.44 -10.96 -4.25
C PHE A 133 -6.46 -10.08 -4.96
N GLN A 134 -6.36 -8.75 -4.85
CA GLN A 134 -7.25 -7.82 -5.53
C GLN A 134 -7.20 -8.01 -7.05
N MET A 135 -6.02 -8.23 -7.63
CA MET A 135 -5.88 -8.55 -9.06
C MET A 135 -6.69 -9.80 -9.46
N ALA A 136 -6.53 -10.90 -8.73
CA ALA A 136 -7.26 -12.15 -9.02
C ALA A 136 -8.77 -12.04 -8.75
N LEU A 137 -9.17 -11.38 -7.66
CA LEU A 137 -10.58 -11.10 -7.35
C LEU A 137 -11.23 -10.27 -8.45
N ARG A 138 -10.55 -9.22 -8.93
CA ARG A 138 -11.05 -8.37 -10.03
C ARG A 138 -11.15 -9.15 -11.35
N LYS A 139 -10.20 -10.05 -11.64
CA LYS A 139 -10.28 -10.98 -12.78
C LYS A 139 -11.52 -11.87 -12.70
N LEU A 140 -11.89 -12.33 -11.50
CA LEU A 140 -13.07 -13.16 -11.24
C LEU A 140 -14.39 -12.36 -11.18
N GLY A 141 -14.34 -11.03 -11.25
CA GLY A 141 -15.51 -10.16 -11.14
C GLY A 141 -15.94 -9.85 -9.70
N TYR A 142 -15.14 -10.24 -8.71
CA TYR A 142 -15.39 -9.97 -7.29
C TYR A 142 -14.86 -8.60 -6.84
N SER A 143 -15.32 -8.16 -5.66
CA SER A 143 -14.76 -7.00 -4.99
C SER A 143 -13.34 -7.30 -4.48
N GLY A 144 -12.39 -6.39 -4.73
CA GLY A 144 -11.05 -6.46 -4.13
C GLY A 144 -11.05 -6.29 -2.60
N ASN A 145 -12.18 -5.87 -2.03
CA ASN A 145 -12.40 -5.71 -0.59
C ASN A 145 -13.40 -6.75 -0.05
N THR A 146 -13.57 -7.89 -0.74
CA THR A 146 -14.46 -8.94 -0.26
C THR A 146 -14.02 -9.47 1.12
N THR A 147 -15.01 -9.89 1.90
CA THR A 147 -14.80 -10.61 3.16
C THR A 147 -15.38 -12.02 3.09
N ASP A 148 -15.86 -12.47 1.93
CA ASP A 148 -16.37 -13.84 1.75
C ASP A 148 -15.19 -14.82 1.59
N PRO A 149 -15.03 -15.78 2.51
CA PRO A 149 -13.93 -16.74 2.44
C PRO A 149 -13.95 -17.60 1.15
N LYS A 150 -15.13 -17.84 0.55
CA LYS A 150 -15.24 -18.61 -0.69
C LYS A 150 -14.72 -17.84 -1.89
N GLU A 151 -14.97 -16.52 -1.95
CA GLU A 151 -14.41 -15.66 -3.00
C GLU A 151 -12.89 -15.57 -2.87
N ILE A 152 -12.39 -15.47 -1.63
CA ILE A 152 -10.94 -15.46 -1.33
C ILE A 152 -10.30 -16.79 -1.74
N GLU A 153 -10.93 -17.92 -1.43
CA GLU A 153 -10.46 -19.25 -1.84
C GLU A 153 -10.45 -19.42 -3.37
N ALA A 154 -11.47 -18.90 -4.07
CA ALA A 154 -11.50 -18.88 -5.53
C ALA A 154 -10.34 -18.06 -6.11
N ALA A 155 -10.06 -16.88 -5.55
CA ALA A 155 -8.93 -16.05 -5.96
C ALA A 155 -7.58 -16.75 -5.72
N TYR A 156 -7.41 -17.42 -4.58
CA TYR A 156 -6.22 -18.23 -4.30
C TYR A 156 -6.00 -19.31 -5.37
N ASN A 157 -7.06 -20.03 -5.74
CA ASN A 157 -6.98 -21.07 -6.77
C ASN A 157 -6.63 -20.50 -8.16
N GLU A 158 -7.10 -19.30 -8.50
CA GLU A 158 -6.69 -18.60 -9.73
C GLU A 158 -5.22 -18.15 -9.68
N LEU A 159 -4.75 -17.63 -8.55
CA LEU A 159 -3.36 -17.22 -8.37
C LEU A 159 -2.40 -18.40 -8.54
N LYS A 160 -2.78 -19.61 -8.09
CA LYS A 160 -1.99 -20.83 -8.35
C LYS A 160 -1.78 -21.09 -9.85
N LYS A 161 -2.76 -20.77 -10.68
CA LYS A 161 -2.64 -20.90 -12.15
C LYS A 161 -1.73 -19.83 -12.75
N LEU A 162 -1.61 -18.67 -12.10
CA LEU A 162 -0.71 -17.59 -12.52
C LEU A 162 0.75 -17.89 -12.21
N MET A 163 1.04 -18.65 -11.15
CA MET A 163 2.40 -18.89 -10.66
C MET A 163 3.44 -19.27 -11.74
N PRO A 164 3.14 -20.10 -12.76
CA PRO A 164 4.09 -20.39 -13.84
C PRO A 164 4.52 -19.16 -14.67
N ASN A 165 3.71 -18.10 -14.67
CA ASN A 165 4.00 -16.84 -15.35
C ASN A 165 4.84 -15.88 -14.50
N VAL A 166 4.87 -16.07 -13.17
CA VAL A 166 5.56 -15.16 -12.25
C VAL A 166 7.05 -15.47 -12.20
N SER A 167 7.87 -14.48 -12.50
CA SER A 167 9.33 -14.54 -12.38
C SER A 167 9.84 -14.02 -11.03
N LEU A 168 9.21 -12.98 -10.48
CA LEU A 168 9.69 -12.29 -9.29
C LEU A 168 8.55 -11.56 -8.56
N PHE A 169 8.66 -11.48 -7.24
CA PHE A 169 7.90 -10.56 -6.40
C PHE A 169 8.81 -9.40 -5.98
N LEU A 170 8.32 -8.17 -6.12
CA LEU A 170 9.07 -6.96 -5.80
C LEU A 170 8.30 -6.12 -4.78
N ALA A 171 8.94 -5.84 -3.65
CA ALA A 171 8.44 -4.85 -2.70
C ALA A 171 8.72 -3.44 -3.22
N PHE A 172 7.73 -2.55 -3.15
CA PHE A 172 7.94 -1.11 -3.29
C PHE A 172 8.61 -0.57 -2.02
N ALA A 173 9.89 -0.88 -1.82
CA ALA A 173 10.72 -0.13 -0.91
C ALA A 173 11.05 1.20 -1.62
N GLY A 174 10.45 2.30 -1.16
CA GLY A 174 10.91 3.63 -1.57
C GLY A 174 12.41 3.72 -1.30
N ARG A 175 13.23 3.65 -2.37
CA ARG A 175 14.65 3.94 -2.24
C ARG A 175 14.72 5.39 -1.78
N GLY A 176 15.12 5.58 -0.53
CA GLY A 176 15.34 6.90 0.04
C GLY A 176 16.20 7.71 -0.91
N VAL A 177 15.67 8.85 -1.33
CA VAL A 177 16.42 9.96 -1.91
C VAL A 177 16.72 10.96 -0.80
#